data_AF-A0A937MFH2-F1
#
_entry.id   AF-A0A937MFH2-F1
#
_cell.length_a   1.000
_cell.length_b   1.000
_cell.length_c   1.000
_cell.angle_alpha   90.00
_cell.angle_beta   90.00
_cell.angle_gamma   90.00
#
_symmetry.space_group_name_H-M   'P 1'
#
loop_
_entity.id
_entity.type
_entity.pdbx_description
1 polymer ?
#
loop_
_entity_poly.entity_id
_entity_poly.type
_entity_poly.pdbx_seq_one_letter_code
_entity_poly.pdbx_strand_id
1 'polypeptide(L)' 'GEEGGYVVSGVLELTVAGNTQTLDSGDSFAFESNLPHTCHNPGDVPTSVVWVVTPPSY' A
#
# COMPACT_ATOMS: atom_id res chain seq x y z
N GLY A 1 11.12 -9.62 -3.14
CA GLY A 1 11.17 -8.57 -4.15
C GLY A 1 10.99 -7.24 -3.46
N GLU A 2 10.64 -6.21 -4.21
CA GLU A 2 10.19 -4.93 -3.70
C GLU A 2 8.74 -4.73 -4.11
N GLU A 3 7.92 -4.27 -3.16
CA GLU A 3 6.58 -3.77 -3.42
C GLU A 3 6.59 -2.27 -3.21
N GLY A 4 5.94 -1.55 -4.12
CA GLY A 4 5.73 -0.13 -3.99
C GLY A 4 4.38 0.25 -4.53
N GLY A 5 3.89 1.40 -4.11
CA GLY A 5 2.64 1.90 -4.63
C GLY A 5 2.42 3.37 -4.38
N TYR A 6 1.36 3.86 -5.00
CA TYR A 6 0.94 5.25 -4.97
C TYR A 6 -0.58 5.34 -4.80
N VAL A 7 -1.03 6.12 -3.83
CA VAL A 7 -2.46 6.34 -3.57
C VAL A 7 -2.98 7.39 -4.55
N VAL A 8 -3.80 6.95 -5.50
CA VAL A 8 -4.41 7.81 -6.51
C VAL A 8 -5.54 8.63 -5.91
N SER A 9 -6.37 7.99 -5.07
CA SER A 9 -7.52 8.62 -4.43
C SER A 9 -7.94 7.86 -3.17
N GLY A 10 -8.55 8.55 -2.22
CA GLY A 10 -9.00 7.98 -0.94
C GLY A 10 -7.90 7.93 0.10
N VAL A 11 -8.06 7.01 1.06
CA VAL A 11 -7.16 6.79 2.20
C VAL A 11 -6.80 5.31 2.28
N LEU A 12 -5.51 5.01 2.38
CA LEU A 12 -4.99 3.66 2.54
C LEU A 12 -4.36 3.50 3.91
N GLU A 13 -4.88 2.59 4.73
CA GLU A 13 -4.19 2.12 5.91
C GLU A 13 -3.35 0.89 5.54
N LEU A 14 -2.03 1.02 5.61
CA LEU A 14 -1.08 -0.01 5.26
C LEU A 14 -0.30 -0.44 6.50
N THR A 15 -0.42 -1.72 6.85
CA THR A 15 0.39 -2.33 7.91
C THR A 15 1.48 -3.17 7.27
N VAL A 16 2.74 -2.90 7.62
CA VAL A 16 3.92 -3.68 7.17
C VAL A 16 4.75 -4.07 8.38
N ALA A 17 5.00 -5.37 8.55
CA ALA A 17 5.78 -5.90 9.67
C ALA A 17 5.28 -5.41 11.06
N GLY A 18 3.96 -5.23 11.20
CA GLY A 18 3.32 -4.74 12.42
C GLY A 18 3.32 -3.22 12.59
N ASN A 19 3.89 -2.46 11.66
CA ASN A 19 3.83 -0.99 11.66
C ASN A 19 2.71 -0.53 10.73
N THR A 20 1.71 0.14 11.28
CA THR A 20 0.58 0.70 10.54
C THR A 20 0.85 2.15 10.19
N GLN A 21 0.63 2.50 8.93
CA GLN A 21 0.68 3.88 8.43
C GLN A 21 -0.58 4.19 7.65
N THR A 22 -1.12 5.39 7.83
CA THR A 22 -2.21 5.92 7.02
C THR A 22 -1.62 6.79 5.92
N LEU A 23 -2.02 6.52 4.69
CA LEU A 23 -1.55 7.19 3.48
C LEU A 23 -2.73 7.87 2.80
N ASP A 24 -2.56 9.14 2.46
CA ASP A 24 -3.55 9.95 1.78
C ASP A 24 -3.32 9.97 0.28
N SER A 25 -4.28 10.53 -0.45
CA SER A 25 -4.17 10.73 -1.90
C SER A 25 -2.95 11.59 -2.23
N GLY A 26 -2.05 11.07 -3.07
CA GLY A 26 -0.76 11.70 -3.36
C GLY A 26 0.44 11.04 -2.69
N ASP A 27 0.21 10.19 -1.69
CA ASP A 27 1.29 9.51 -0.99
C ASP A 27 1.76 8.26 -1.74
N SER A 28 3.04 7.95 -1.55
CA SER A 28 3.69 6.74 -2.06
C SER A 28 4.31 5.94 -0.95
N PHE A 29 4.41 4.63 -1.13
CA PHE A 29 5.05 3.70 -0.20
C PHE A 29 5.94 2.71 -0.94
N ALA A 30 6.93 2.17 -0.23
CA ALA A 30 7.77 1.08 -0.70
C ALA A 30 8.21 0.22 0.48
N PHE A 31 8.22 -1.10 0.30
CA PHE A 31 8.68 -2.07 1.29
C PHE A 31 9.13 -3.39 0.63
N GLU A 32 9.85 -4.22 1.38
CA GLU A 32 10.26 -5.55 0.90
C GLU A 32 9.07 -6.50 0.80
N SER A 33 8.86 -7.18 -0.33
CA SER A 33 7.72 -8.10 -0.54
C SER A 33 7.67 -9.28 0.43
N ASN A 34 8.77 -9.57 1.12
CA ASN A 34 8.86 -10.66 2.09
C ASN A 34 8.21 -10.30 3.44
N LEU A 35 7.91 -9.01 3.68
CA LEU A 35 7.32 -8.56 4.92
C LEU A 35 5.80 -8.84 4.90
N PRO A 36 5.25 -9.40 5.99
CA PRO A 36 3.82 -9.56 6.11
C PRO A 36 3.15 -8.18 6.08
N HIS A 37 2.20 -8.00 5.18
CA HIS A 37 1.52 -6.73 4.98
C HIS A 37 0.02 -6.91 4.80
N THR A 38 -0.75 -5.92 5.26
CA THR A 38 -2.20 -5.86 5.08
C THR A 38 -2.62 -4.45 4.70
N CYS A 39 -3.59 -4.33 3.80
CA CYS A 39 -4.21 -3.08 3.40
C CYS A 39 -5.66 -2.99 3.86
N HIS A 40 -6.06 -1.82 4.33
CA HIS A 40 -7.41 -1.52 4.77
C HIS A 40 -7.80 -0.12 4.27
N ASN A 41 -9.05 0.05 3.87
CA ASN A 41 -9.61 1.36 3.54
C ASN A 41 -10.45 1.84 4.73
N PRO A 42 -9.94 2.74 5.58
CA PRO A 42 -10.69 3.26 6.73
C PRO A 42 -11.71 4.35 6.34
N GLY A 43 -11.71 4.81 5.08
CA GLY A 43 -12.55 5.91 4.62
C GLY A 43 -13.92 5.47 4.12
N ASP A 44 -14.84 6.43 4.04
CA ASP A 44 -16.20 6.25 3.52
C ASP A 44 -16.28 6.27 1.98
N VAL A 45 -15.15 6.53 1.31
CA VAL A 45 -15.05 6.59 -0.16
C VAL A 45 -14.10 5.51 -0.69
N PRO A 46 -14.26 5.07 -1.95
CA PRO A 46 -13.35 4.10 -2.55
C PRO A 46 -11.89 4.60 -2.59
N THR A 47 -10.98 3.80 -2.07
CA THR A 47 -9.53 4.02 -2.20
C THR A 47 -8.97 3.31 -3.42
N SER A 48 -8.23 4.06 -4.25
CA SER A 48 -7.56 3.55 -5.46
C SER A 48 -6.06 3.69 -5.32
N VAL A 49 -5.33 2.61 -5.58
CA VAL A 49 -3.87 2.52 -5.41
C VAL A 49 -3.26 1.88 -6.64
N VAL A 50 -2.19 2.46 -7.15
CA VAL A 50 -1.32 1.78 -8.12
C VAL A 50 -0.32 0.96 -7.32
N TRP A 51 -0.34 -0.36 -7.48
CA TRP A 51 0.55 -1.28 -6.78
C TRP A 51 1.50 -1.96 -7.75
N VAL A 52 2.79 -1.91 -7.47
CA VAL A 52 3.87 -2.42 -8.31
C VAL A 52 4.66 -3.45 -7.50
N VAL A 53 4.81 -4.66 -8.04
CA VAL A 53 5.57 -5.76 -7.42
C VAL A 53 6.71 -6.17 -8.35
N THR A 54 7.92 -6.26 -7.82
CA THR A 54 9.12 -6.67 -8.57
C THR A 54 9.94 -7.70 -7.79
N PRO A 55 10.44 -8.79 -8.39
CA PRO A 55 10.16 -9.27 -9.75
C PRO A 55 8.71 -9.75 -9.85
N PRO A 56 8.11 -9.73 -11.06
CA PRO A 56 6.75 -10.21 -11.27
C PRO A 56 6.69 -11.71 -10.93
N SER A 57 5.93 -12.05 -9.89
CA SER A 57 5.53 -13.44 -9.60
C SER A 57 4.31 -13.75 -10.48
N TYR A 58 4.46 -14.66 -11.46
CA TYR A 58 3.35 -15.15 -12.31
C TYR A 58 2.85 -16.51 -11.81
#